data_AF-A0A1F9KWV6-F1
#
_entry.id   AF-A0A1F9KWV6-F1
#
_cell.length_a   1.000
_cell.length_b   1.000
_cell.length_c   1.000
_cell.angle_alpha   90.00
_cell.angle_beta   90.00
_cell.angle_gamma   90.00
#
_symmetry.space_group_name_H-M   'P 1'
#
loop_
_entity.id
_entity.type
_entity.pdbx_description
1 polymer ?
#
loop_
_entity_poly.entity_id
_entity_poly.type
_entity_poly.pdbx_seq_one_letter_code
_entity_poly.pdbx_strand_id
1 'polypeptide(L)'
;MKKQNKTGPWHFETGEYRPPSEGGSSSLLVRLTRNCPWNHCTFCAMYKGEKFELRPPSEIISDIDAMGRIASELKEISHRSGRNGTLTSAIVSEFFRKTPDLNFHPGVGMLISFLAAGGKTAFLQDADSLIMKAEDLVKVLVHLKSVFPSIERITSYGRSRTLARKPAQDLARIHEAGLDRIHIGLETGDPDLLKLIKKGSTPEDHVKGGKKAMAAGFQVSEYWMPGLGGKARSKDHALNTAKVLNLINPHYIRSRPFTPRPGTIFYENAGPNSLDPMTPKEQLREIHQTLEALELSSRICFDHAGNYWSGPDGRLLLSQSYEGYAFPEQKAQVLARIETGIQYYS
;
A
#
# COMPACT_ATOMS: atom_id res chain seq x y z
N MET A 1 -17.08 14.24 19.59
CA MET A 1 -17.34 12.79 19.42
C MET A 1 -17.20 12.11 20.78
N LYS A 2 -18.26 11.47 21.28
CA LYS A 2 -18.19 10.69 22.54
C LYS A 2 -17.16 9.56 22.35
N LYS A 3 -16.19 9.44 23.28
CA LYS A 3 -15.26 8.31 23.32
C LYS A 3 -16.11 7.03 23.39
N GLN A 4 -16.13 6.23 22.31
CA GLN A 4 -16.73 4.91 22.37
C GLN A 4 -16.00 4.10 23.45
N ASN A 5 -16.76 3.40 24.30
CA ASN A 5 -16.21 2.52 25.32
C ASN A 5 -15.29 1.48 24.64
N LYS A 6 -13.99 1.58 24.88
CA LYS A 6 -12.94 0.70 24.32
C LYS A 6 -12.92 -0.71 24.94
N THR A 7 -13.98 -1.11 25.63
CA THR A 7 -13.99 -2.27 26.53
C THR A 7 -15.26 -3.07 26.32
N GLY A 8 -15.29 -3.86 25.25
CA GLY A 8 -16.33 -4.84 24.97
C GLY A 8 -15.72 -6.05 24.26
N PRO A 9 -16.33 -7.24 24.33
CA PRO A 9 -15.76 -8.48 23.79
C PRO A 9 -15.63 -8.46 22.25
N TRP A 10 -16.23 -7.46 21.60
CA TRP A 10 -16.29 -7.28 20.14
C TRP A 10 -15.46 -6.10 19.64
N HIS A 11 -14.77 -5.39 20.53
CA HIS A 11 -14.02 -4.19 20.15
C HIS A 11 -12.72 -4.57 19.44
N PHE A 12 -12.44 -3.93 18.31
CA PHE A 12 -11.16 -3.99 17.63
C PHE A 12 -10.83 -2.67 16.92
N GLU A 13 -9.55 -2.37 16.75
CA GLU A 13 -9.10 -1.15 16.07
C GLU A 13 -8.83 -1.41 14.59
N THR A 14 -9.25 -0.48 13.74
CA THR A 14 -8.88 -0.45 12.32
C THR A 14 -8.20 0.88 12.00
N GLY A 15 -7.21 0.83 11.12
CA GLY A 15 -6.52 2.00 10.58
C GLY A 15 -7.23 2.55 9.34
N GLU A 16 -6.73 3.66 8.82
CA GLU A 16 -7.38 4.38 7.72
C GLU A 16 -6.84 4.00 6.34
N TYR A 17 -5.54 3.66 6.25
CA TYR A 17 -4.85 3.62 4.96
C TYR A 17 -4.45 2.20 4.53
N ARG A 18 -4.62 1.94 3.23
CA ARG A 18 -4.21 0.71 2.51
C ARG A 18 -4.04 0.98 1.01
N PRO A 19 -3.27 0.16 0.27
CA PRO A 19 -3.09 0.39 -1.16
C PRO A 19 -4.28 -0.18 -1.97
N PRO A 20 -4.71 0.47 -3.07
CA PRO A 20 -5.83 0.00 -3.89
C PRO A 20 -5.66 -1.43 -4.42
N SER A 21 -4.43 -1.83 -4.73
CA SER A 21 -4.08 -3.13 -5.29
C SER A 21 -4.35 -4.33 -4.37
N GLU A 22 -4.67 -4.10 -3.10
CA GLU A 22 -4.97 -5.18 -2.13
C GLU A 22 -6.47 -5.56 -2.12
N GLY A 23 -7.07 -5.60 -3.31
CA GLY A 23 -8.36 -6.27 -3.55
C GLY A 23 -9.61 -5.50 -3.11
N GLY A 24 -9.52 -4.18 -2.89
CA GLY A 24 -10.66 -3.40 -2.40
C GLY A 24 -11.16 -3.93 -1.06
N SER A 25 -12.45 -3.87 -0.76
CA SER A 25 -13.06 -4.32 0.52
C SER A 25 -12.90 -5.81 0.86
N SER A 26 -12.13 -6.56 0.07
CA SER A 26 -11.96 -8.02 0.20
C SER A 26 -10.80 -8.46 1.09
N SER A 27 -10.02 -7.52 1.65
CA SER A 27 -8.90 -7.83 2.56
C SER A 27 -9.22 -7.51 4.01
N LEU A 28 -8.88 -8.42 4.91
CA LEU A 28 -8.93 -8.19 6.34
C LEU A 28 -7.90 -7.11 6.71
N LEU A 29 -8.34 -6.08 7.42
CA LEU A 29 -7.49 -4.98 7.83
C LEU A 29 -7.09 -5.15 9.30
N VAL A 30 -5.80 -5.30 9.55
CA VAL A 30 -5.24 -5.53 10.89
C VAL A 30 -4.26 -4.42 11.20
N ARG A 31 -4.55 -3.59 12.20
CA ARG A 31 -3.71 -2.45 12.56
C ARG A 31 -2.60 -2.89 13.52
N LEU A 32 -1.34 -2.86 13.10
CA LEU A 32 -0.21 -3.33 13.94
C LEU A 32 0.55 -2.19 14.61
N THR A 33 0.61 -1.07 13.93
CA THR A 33 1.18 0.18 14.45
C THR A 33 0.12 1.26 14.36
N ARG A 34 0.33 2.39 15.04
CA ARG A 34 -0.43 3.60 14.78
C ARG A 34 0.43 4.57 14.01
N ASN A 35 -0.07 4.98 12.85
CA ASN A 35 0.40 6.13 12.10
C ASN A 35 1.73 5.91 11.36
N CYS A 36 2.66 6.87 11.40
CA CYS A 36 3.93 6.79 10.68
C CYS A 36 5.13 7.16 11.55
N PRO A 37 6.16 6.30 11.66
CA PRO A 37 7.34 6.59 12.49
C PRO A 37 8.22 7.70 11.92
N TRP A 38 7.99 8.10 10.67
CA TRP A 38 8.70 9.21 10.04
C TRP A 38 7.93 10.51 10.08
N ASN A 39 6.71 10.49 9.57
CA ASN A 39 5.79 11.62 9.46
C ASN A 39 6.35 12.98 8.96
N HIS A 40 7.53 13.01 8.32
CA HIS A 40 8.18 14.25 7.87
C HIS A 40 8.14 14.49 6.36
N CYS A 41 7.69 13.52 5.55
CA CYS A 41 7.55 13.71 4.10
C CYS A 41 6.70 14.94 3.80
N THR A 42 7.16 15.82 2.91
CA THR A 42 6.50 17.11 2.66
C THR A 42 5.24 16.95 1.79
N PHE A 43 5.21 15.96 0.89
CA PHE A 43 4.08 15.67 0.01
C PHE A 43 2.95 14.86 0.66
N CYS A 44 3.18 14.30 1.85
CA CYS A 44 2.25 13.38 2.51
C CYS A 44 1.49 14.10 3.62
N ALA A 45 0.16 14.08 3.56
CA ALA A 45 -0.72 14.63 4.61
C ALA A 45 -1.23 13.57 5.61
N MET A 46 -1.00 12.27 5.34
CA MET A 46 -1.79 11.17 5.91
C MET A 46 -1.89 11.18 7.44
N TYR A 47 -0.77 11.36 8.13
CA TYR A 47 -0.69 11.26 9.59
C TYR A 47 -0.20 12.55 10.24
N LYS A 48 -0.27 13.68 9.55
CA LYS A 48 0.24 14.96 10.08
C LYS A 48 -0.50 15.34 11.36
N GLY A 49 0.25 15.68 12.40
CA GLY A 49 -0.30 15.95 13.73
C GLY A 49 -0.47 14.71 14.61
N GLU A 50 -0.45 13.51 14.04
CA GLU A 50 -0.60 12.25 14.78
C GLU A 50 0.75 11.71 15.27
N LYS A 51 0.74 11.10 16.46
CA LYS A 51 1.92 10.46 17.06
C LYS A 51 2.04 9.00 16.60
N PHE A 52 3.27 8.58 16.33
CA PHE A 52 3.55 7.18 16.05
C PHE A 52 3.51 6.35 17.34
N GLU A 53 2.89 5.17 17.27
CA GLU A 53 2.89 4.20 18.38
C GLU A 53 3.08 2.77 17.87
N LEU A 54 3.87 2.00 18.61
CA LEU A 54 3.89 0.54 18.51
C LEU A 54 2.74 -0.01 19.34
N ARG A 55 1.90 -0.88 18.76
CA ARG A 55 0.85 -1.56 19.54
C ARG A 55 1.46 -2.80 20.21
N PRO A 56 1.16 -3.06 21.49
CA PRO A 56 1.56 -4.31 22.14
C PRO A 56 0.97 -5.53 21.41
N PRO A 57 1.71 -6.64 21.24
CA PRO A 57 1.19 -7.84 20.59
C PRO A 57 -0.09 -8.38 21.21
N SER A 58 -0.25 -8.28 22.53
CA SER A 58 -1.46 -8.69 23.24
C SER A 58 -2.70 -7.90 22.82
N GLU A 59 -2.54 -6.62 22.51
CA GLU A 59 -3.63 -5.76 22.04
C GLU A 59 -4.03 -6.14 20.61
N ILE A 60 -3.05 -6.37 19.73
CA ILE A 60 -3.28 -6.77 18.34
C ILE A 60 -3.94 -8.17 18.30
N ILE A 61 -3.48 -9.10 19.14
CA ILE A 61 -4.07 -10.44 19.28
C ILE A 61 -5.52 -10.34 19.76
N SER A 62 -5.81 -9.48 20.73
CA SER A 62 -7.18 -9.25 21.21
C SER A 62 -8.11 -8.73 20.11
N ASP A 63 -7.62 -7.85 19.23
CA ASP A 63 -8.37 -7.37 18.06
C ASP A 63 -8.67 -8.52 17.08
N ILE A 64 -7.66 -9.35 16.77
CA ILE A 64 -7.81 -10.51 15.90
C ILE A 64 -8.84 -11.49 16.49
N ASP A 65 -8.80 -11.73 17.80
CA ASP A 65 -9.75 -12.60 18.49
C ASP A 65 -11.17 -12.03 18.45
N ALA A 66 -11.33 -10.71 18.60
CA ALA A 66 -12.63 -10.05 18.47
C ALA A 66 -13.19 -10.23 17.07
N MET A 67 -12.36 -10.06 16.03
CA MET A 67 -12.75 -10.33 14.64
C MET A 67 -13.12 -11.82 14.45
N GLY A 68 -12.34 -12.74 15.02
CA GLY A 68 -12.61 -14.18 14.97
C GLY A 68 -13.95 -14.56 15.60
N ARG A 69 -14.26 -14.01 16.78
CA ARG A 69 -15.56 -14.22 17.44
C ARG A 69 -16.73 -13.75 16.58
N ILE A 70 -16.60 -12.59 15.93
CA ILE A 70 -17.65 -12.06 15.03
C ILE A 70 -17.85 -13.00 13.83
N ALA A 71 -16.74 -13.47 13.24
CA ALA A 71 -16.79 -14.41 12.13
C ALA A 71 -17.49 -15.73 12.52
N SER A 72 -17.20 -16.25 13.72
CA SER A 72 -17.87 -17.43 14.27
C SER A 72 -19.37 -17.22 14.47
N GLU A 73 -19.80 -16.11 15.08
CA GLU A 73 -21.23 -15.82 15.28
C GLU A 73 -21.98 -15.73 13.94
N LEU A 74 -21.41 -15.05 12.94
CA LEU A 74 -21.99 -14.97 11.59
C LEU A 74 -22.15 -16.37 10.96
N LYS A 75 -21.13 -17.23 11.11
CA LYS A 75 -21.16 -18.61 10.63
C LYS A 75 -22.22 -19.44 11.35
N GLU A 76 -22.34 -19.31 12.67
CA GLU A 76 -23.36 -19.99 13.47
C GLU A 76 -24.79 -19.55 13.13
N ILE A 77 -25.02 -18.26 12.91
CA ILE A 77 -26.30 -17.75 12.40
C ILE A 77 -26.62 -18.37 11.03
N SER A 78 -25.63 -18.43 10.14
CA SER A 78 -25.78 -19.05 8.81
C SER A 78 -26.17 -20.52 8.90
N HIS A 79 -25.51 -21.31 9.76
CA HIS A 79 -25.84 -22.71 9.97
C HIS A 79 -27.24 -22.90 10.56
N ARG A 80 -27.62 -22.13 11.59
CA ARG A 80 -28.96 -22.18 12.19
C ARG A 80 -30.07 -21.81 11.19
N SER A 81 -29.77 -20.93 10.24
CA SER A 81 -30.68 -20.54 9.16
C SER A 81 -30.69 -21.49 7.96
N GLY A 82 -30.00 -22.64 8.02
CA GLY A 82 -29.94 -23.61 6.92
C GLY A 82 -29.15 -23.13 5.69
N ARG A 83 -28.30 -22.09 5.83
CA ARG A 83 -27.50 -21.52 4.73
C ARG A 83 -26.06 -22.05 4.66
N ASN A 84 -25.76 -23.07 5.48
CA ASN A 84 -24.52 -23.84 5.49
C ASN A 84 -23.23 -22.99 5.45
N GLY A 85 -23.17 -21.90 6.22
CA GLY A 85 -22.00 -21.02 6.30
C GLY A 85 -21.93 -19.94 5.22
N THR A 86 -22.84 -19.92 4.24
CA THR A 86 -22.94 -18.85 3.23
C THR A 86 -23.38 -17.56 3.89
N LEU A 87 -22.68 -16.45 3.65
CA LEU A 87 -23.03 -15.13 4.20
C LEU A 87 -24.05 -14.42 3.30
N THR A 88 -25.22 -14.08 3.84
CA THR A 88 -26.30 -13.38 3.11
C THR A 88 -26.75 -12.14 3.87
N SER A 89 -27.47 -11.23 3.19
CA SER A 89 -28.03 -10.02 3.82
C SER A 89 -28.93 -10.35 5.03
N ALA A 90 -29.68 -11.45 4.97
CA ALA A 90 -30.50 -11.92 6.08
C ALA A 90 -29.67 -12.32 7.31
N ILE A 91 -28.52 -12.99 7.11
CA ILE A 91 -27.61 -13.37 8.21
C ILE A 91 -27.00 -12.13 8.84
N VAL A 92 -26.53 -11.19 8.01
CA VAL A 92 -25.95 -9.92 8.48
C VAL A 92 -26.99 -9.12 9.27
N SER A 93 -28.24 -9.08 8.79
CA SER A 93 -29.34 -8.40 9.50
C SER A 93 -29.65 -9.06 10.85
N GLU A 94 -29.69 -10.39 10.92
CA GLU A 94 -29.90 -11.10 12.18
C GLU A 94 -28.74 -10.87 13.16
N PHE A 95 -27.49 -10.88 12.68
CA PHE A 95 -26.31 -10.57 13.48
C PHE A 95 -26.44 -9.19 14.14
N PHE A 96 -26.72 -8.15 13.35
CA PHE A 96 -26.89 -6.80 13.88
C PHE A 96 -28.09 -6.64 14.81
N ARG A 97 -29.14 -7.45 14.65
CA ARG A 97 -30.26 -7.48 15.61
C ARG A 97 -29.83 -8.03 16.98
N LYS A 98 -28.87 -8.97 17.01
CA LYS A 98 -28.29 -9.53 18.25
C LYS A 98 -27.21 -8.65 18.85
N THR A 99 -26.48 -7.91 18.01
CA THR A 99 -25.37 -7.04 18.43
C THR A 99 -25.56 -5.61 17.91
N PRO A 100 -26.59 -4.87 18.37
CA PRO A 100 -26.92 -3.55 17.83
C PRO A 100 -25.79 -2.52 18.00
N ASP A 101 -24.96 -2.66 19.03
CA ASP A 101 -23.81 -1.79 19.28
C ASP A 101 -22.75 -1.84 18.16
N LEU A 102 -22.70 -2.94 17.40
CA LEU A 102 -21.76 -3.11 16.30
C LEU A 102 -22.19 -2.44 14.99
N ASN A 103 -23.44 -1.94 14.90
CA ASN A 103 -23.93 -1.24 13.70
C ASN A 103 -23.06 -0.05 13.31
N PHE A 104 -22.46 0.61 14.30
CA PHE A 104 -21.61 1.79 14.09
C PHE A 104 -20.12 1.50 14.33
N HIS A 105 -19.74 0.24 14.45
CA HIS A 105 -18.34 -0.12 14.61
C HIS A 105 -17.60 0.09 13.28
N PRO A 106 -16.53 0.90 13.24
CA PRO A 106 -15.89 1.32 11.99
C PRO A 106 -15.30 0.14 11.20
N GLY A 107 -14.93 -0.95 11.88
CA GLY A 107 -14.30 -2.11 11.26
C GLY A 107 -15.22 -3.29 10.90
N VAL A 108 -16.47 -3.35 11.38
CA VAL A 108 -17.29 -4.57 11.22
C VAL A 108 -17.73 -4.77 9.77
N GLY A 109 -18.08 -3.69 9.07
CA GLY A 109 -18.41 -3.77 7.64
C GLY A 109 -17.25 -4.29 6.78
N MET A 110 -16.01 -3.93 7.14
CA MET A 110 -14.80 -4.45 6.50
C MET A 110 -14.66 -5.97 6.72
N LEU A 111 -14.83 -6.44 7.97
CA LEU A 111 -14.74 -7.86 8.29
C LEU A 111 -15.81 -8.68 7.53
N ILE A 112 -17.06 -8.19 7.51
CA ILE A 112 -18.15 -8.83 6.76
C ILE A 112 -17.83 -8.89 5.26
N SER A 113 -17.28 -7.82 4.69
CA SER A 113 -16.88 -7.77 3.28
C SER A 113 -15.76 -8.75 2.97
N PHE A 114 -14.74 -8.83 3.84
CA PHE A 114 -13.66 -9.81 3.75
C PHE A 114 -14.19 -11.25 3.77
N LEU A 115 -15.09 -11.58 4.70
CA LEU A 115 -15.70 -12.91 4.79
C LEU A 115 -16.56 -13.22 3.56
N ALA A 116 -17.37 -12.26 3.10
CA ALA A 116 -18.20 -12.41 1.90
C ALA A 116 -17.36 -12.64 0.63
N ALA A 117 -16.16 -12.05 0.57
CA ALA A 117 -15.22 -12.22 -0.55
C ALA A 117 -14.37 -13.51 -0.46
N GLY A 118 -14.63 -14.37 0.54
CA GLY A 118 -13.95 -15.67 0.70
C GLY A 118 -12.77 -15.66 1.66
N GLY A 119 -12.46 -14.53 2.30
CA GLY A 119 -11.55 -14.51 3.45
C GLY A 119 -10.07 -14.79 3.13
N LYS A 120 -9.59 -14.42 1.93
CA LYS A 120 -8.29 -14.90 1.40
C LYS A 120 -7.10 -14.00 1.66
N THR A 121 -7.30 -12.70 1.89
CA THR A 121 -6.20 -11.73 1.95
C THR A 121 -6.26 -10.87 3.20
N ALA A 122 -5.11 -10.50 3.76
CA ALA A 122 -5.01 -9.55 4.84
C ALA A 122 -3.97 -8.46 4.56
N PHE A 123 -4.21 -7.27 5.10
CA PHE A 123 -3.33 -6.12 5.01
C PHE A 123 -3.00 -5.60 6.41
N LEU A 124 -1.71 -5.59 6.75
CA LEU A 124 -1.20 -5.03 7.99
C LEU A 124 -1.09 -3.50 7.83
N GLN A 125 -2.00 -2.79 8.49
CA GLN A 125 -2.23 -1.36 8.28
C GLN A 125 -1.16 -0.47 8.89
N ASP A 126 -1.26 0.81 8.51
CA ASP A 126 -0.37 1.90 8.84
C ASP A 126 1.01 1.80 8.17
N ALA A 127 1.89 2.78 8.44
CA ALA A 127 2.93 3.13 7.47
C ALA A 127 4.13 2.17 7.43
N ASP A 128 4.38 1.40 8.49
CA ASP A 128 5.60 0.60 8.60
C ASP A 128 5.49 -0.52 9.65
N SER A 129 4.70 -1.58 9.39
CA SER A 129 4.55 -2.69 10.34
C SER A 129 5.88 -3.42 10.62
N LEU A 130 6.81 -3.38 9.67
CA LEU A 130 8.14 -3.95 9.82
C LEU A 130 9.01 -3.21 10.84
N ILE A 131 8.60 -2.08 11.41
CA ILE A 131 9.35 -1.45 12.50
C ILE A 131 9.25 -2.24 13.82
N MET A 132 8.24 -3.11 13.96
CA MET A 132 8.09 -4.00 15.11
C MET A 132 9.30 -4.94 15.26
N LYS A 133 9.47 -5.45 16.49
CA LYS A 133 10.39 -6.55 16.75
C LYS A 133 9.93 -7.80 15.99
N ALA A 134 10.88 -8.57 15.46
CA ALA A 134 10.56 -9.74 14.66
C ALA A 134 9.77 -10.79 15.45
N GLU A 135 10.13 -11.03 16.72
CA GLU A 135 9.42 -11.95 17.61
C GLU A 135 7.93 -11.60 17.77
N ASP A 136 7.64 -10.31 17.96
CA ASP A 136 6.30 -9.78 18.14
C ASP A 136 5.47 -9.88 16.86
N LEU A 137 6.06 -9.50 15.73
CA LEU A 137 5.40 -9.57 14.43
C LEU A 137 5.11 -11.02 14.02
N VAL A 138 6.07 -11.93 14.21
CA VAL A 138 5.90 -13.37 13.96
C VAL A 138 4.76 -13.93 14.81
N LYS A 139 4.72 -13.58 16.12
CA LYS A 139 3.64 -14.01 17.01
C LYS A 139 2.26 -13.57 16.51
N VAL A 140 2.14 -12.31 16.07
CA VAL A 140 0.89 -11.77 15.52
C VAL A 140 0.49 -12.47 14.22
N LEU A 141 1.44 -12.68 13.29
CA LEU A 141 1.19 -13.35 12.01
C LEU A 141 0.70 -14.80 12.19
N VAL A 142 1.37 -15.55 13.06
CA VAL A 142 0.97 -16.94 13.39
C VAL A 142 -0.43 -16.96 13.99
N HIS A 143 -0.71 -16.06 14.92
CA HIS A 143 -2.05 -15.95 15.53
C HIS A 143 -3.13 -15.59 14.49
N LEU A 144 -2.83 -14.62 13.62
CA LEU A 144 -3.73 -14.20 12.54
C LEU A 144 -4.12 -15.38 11.64
N LYS A 145 -3.13 -16.17 11.20
CA LYS A 145 -3.37 -17.36 10.36
C LYS A 145 -4.08 -18.49 11.12
N SER A 146 -3.88 -18.59 12.43
CA SER A 146 -4.61 -19.56 13.26
C SER A 146 -6.10 -19.21 13.36
N VAL A 147 -6.44 -17.93 13.50
CA VAL A 147 -7.85 -17.48 13.60
C VAL A 147 -8.52 -17.48 12.22
N PHE A 148 -7.78 -17.11 11.17
CA PHE A 148 -8.27 -17.05 9.79
C PHE A 148 -7.42 -17.94 8.86
N PRO A 149 -7.59 -19.27 8.92
CA PRO A 149 -6.77 -20.21 8.13
C PRO A 149 -7.02 -20.14 6.63
N SER A 150 -8.08 -19.45 6.18
CA SER A 150 -8.35 -19.19 4.76
C SER A 150 -7.44 -18.12 4.16
N ILE A 151 -6.67 -17.38 4.96
CA ILE A 151 -5.76 -16.35 4.47
C ILE A 151 -4.61 -17.02 3.71
N GLU A 152 -4.55 -16.73 2.43
CA GLU A 152 -3.51 -17.18 1.48
C GLU A 152 -2.40 -16.14 1.33
N ARG A 153 -2.69 -14.85 1.58
CA ARG A 153 -1.73 -13.76 1.38
C ARG A 153 -1.88 -12.62 2.39
N ILE A 154 -0.77 -12.24 3.03
CA ILE A 154 -0.67 -11.10 3.94
C ILE A 154 0.29 -10.09 3.34
N THR A 155 -0.09 -8.81 3.36
CA THR A 155 0.75 -7.74 2.82
C THR A 155 0.84 -6.56 3.78
N SER A 156 1.85 -5.71 3.62
CA SER A 156 2.00 -4.51 4.45
C SER A 156 2.72 -3.38 3.71
N TYR A 157 2.54 -2.15 4.17
CA TYR A 157 3.50 -1.10 3.88
C TYR A 157 4.80 -1.33 4.67
N GLY A 158 5.92 -0.93 4.07
CA GLY A 158 7.21 -0.92 4.74
C GLY A 158 8.10 0.21 4.26
N ARG A 159 8.92 0.74 5.16
CA ARG A 159 9.94 1.73 4.77
C ARG A 159 11.22 1.04 4.33
N SER A 160 11.81 1.50 3.22
CA SER A 160 13.10 1.03 2.71
C SER A 160 14.20 1.06 3.79
N ARG A 161 14.28 2.14 4.56
CA ARG A 161 15.26 2.29 5.65
C ARG A 161 15.04 1.29 6.79
N THR A 162 13.79 0.93 7.09
CA THR A 162 13.45 -0.09 8.09
C THR A 162 13.90 -1.47 7.62
N LEU A 163 13.59 -1.81 6.37
CA LEU A 163 14.07 -3.03 5.72
C LEU A 163 15.60 -3.12 5.66
N ALA A 164 16.27 -2.04 5.26
CA ALA A 164 17.72 -1.97 5.13
C ALA A 164 18.45 -2.24 6.47
N ARG A 165 17.84 -1.85 7.59
CA ARG A 165 18.40 -1.98 8.95
C ARG A 165 18.02 -3.29 9.63
N LYS A 166 16.82 -3.82 9.41
CA LYS A 166 16.37 -5.05 10.08
C LYS A 166 17.27 -6.24 9.71
N PRO A 167 17.72 -7.10 10.64
CA PRO A 167 18.54 -8.28 10.32
C PRO A 167 17.94 -9.17 9.23
N ALA A 168 18.78 -9.81 8.42
CA ALA A 168 18.31 -10.67 7.32
C ALA A 168 17.52 -11.88 7.84
N GLN A 169 18.00 -12.50 8.91
CA GLN A 169 17.32 -13.63 9.56
C GLN A 169 15.94 -13.23 10.09
N ASP A 170 15.80 -12.02 10.64
CA ASP A 170 14.51 -11.51 11.11
C ASP A 170 13.53 -11.34 9.96
N LEU A 171 13.99 -10.81 8.82
CA LEU A 171 13.17 -10.68 7.62
C LEU A 171 12.71 -12.04 7.09
N ALA A 172 13.60 -13.04 7.05
CA ALA A 172 13.25 -14.41 6.65
C ALA A 172 12.20 -15.02 7.58
N ARG A 173 12.38 -14.89 8.90
CA ARG A 173 11.40 -15.37 9.90
C ARG A 173 10.03 -14.71 9.75
N ILE A 174 9.99 -13.40 9.45
CA ILE A 174 8.73 -12.68 9.23
C ILE A 174 8.03 -13.18 7.94
N HIS A 175 8.79 -13.43 6.88
CA HIS A 175 8.26 -14.02 5.65
C HIS A 175 7.71 -15.43 5.89
N GLU A 176 8.48 -16.30 6.54
CA GLU A 176 8.08 -17.67 6.90
C GLU A 176 6.82 -17.71 7.78
N ALA A 177 6.63 -16.73 8.65
CA ALA A 177 5.42 -16.59 9.46
C ALA A 177 4.17 -16.21 8.64
N GLY A 178 4.34 -15.81 7.38
CA GLY A 178 3.28 -15.63 6.40
C GLY A 178 3.07 -14.22 5.87
N LEU A 179 4.01 -13.28 6.08
CA LEU A 179 3.97 -11.98 5.40
C LEU A 179 4.57 -12.12 4.00
N ASP A 180 3.77 -11.95 2.94
CA ASP A 180 4.17 -12.28 1.57
C ASP A 180 4.72 -11.09 0.79
N ARG A 181 4.09 -9.91 0.91
CA ARG A 181 4.41 -8.75 0.07
C ARG A 181 4.60 -7.48 0.88
N ILE A 182 5.65 -6.73 0.53
CA ILE A 182 5.91 -5.40 1.07
C ILE A 182 5.71 -4.34 -0.01
N HIS A 183 4.90 -3.34 0.32
CA HIS A 183 4.66 -2.13 -0.46
C HIS A 183 5.56 -1.01 0.05
N ILE A 184 6.52 -0.58 -0.77
CA ILE A 184 7.57 0.38 -0.39
C ILE A 184 7.35 1.67 -1.18
N GLY A 185 7.29 2.80 -0.49
CA GLY A 185 7.29 4.10 -1.15
C GLY A 185 8.70 4.51 -1.51
N LEU A 186 9.13 4.31 -2.76
CA LEU A 186 10.37 4.88 -3.33
C LEU A 186 10.20 6.38 -3.58
N GLU A 187 9.08 6.75 -4.20
CA GLU A 187 8.71 8.07 -4.72
C GLU A 187 9.64 8.60 -5.83
N THR A 188 10.96 8.55 -5.59
CA THR A 188 12.01 8.97 -6.52
C THR A 188 13.33 8.31 -6.14
N GLY A 189 14.14 7.96 -7.13
CA GLY A 189 15.54 7.56 -6.93
C GLY A 189 16.52 8.73 -6.95
N ASP A 190 16.05 9.96 -7.16
CA ASP A 190 16.91 11.14 -7.18
C ASP A 190 17.28 11.59 -5.76
N PRO A 191 18.58 11.65 -5.42
CA PRO A 191 19.04 11.95 -4.07
C PRO A 191 18.65 13.36 -3.60
N ASP A 192 18.55 14.32 -4.50
CA ASP A 192 18.19 15.70 -4.14
C ASP A 192 16.69 15.85 -3.95
N LEU A 193 15.86 15.21 -4.76
CA LEU A 193 14.43 15.15 -4.55
C LEU A 193 14.07 14.41 -3.26
N LEU A 194 14.76 13.31 -2.92
CA LEU A 194 14.58 12.62 -1.63
C LEU A 194 14.83 13.55 -0.43
N LYS A 195 15.85 14.43 -0.51
CA LYS A 195 16.13 15.46 0.51
C LYS A 195 15.05 16.53 0.51
N LEU A 196 14.69 17.07 -0.66
CA LEU A 196 13.68 18.11 -0.82
C LEU A 196 12.34 17.69 -0.22
N ILE A 197 11.92 16.45 -0.49
CA ILE A 197 10.66 15.93 0.01
C ILE A 197 10.74 15.41 1.45
N LYS A 198 11.93 15.49 2.06
CA LYS A 198 12.25 14.95 3.39
C LYS A 198 11.81 13.49 3.51
N LYS A 199 12.17 12.62 2.56
CA LYS A 199 11.77 11.20 2.58
C LYS A 199 12.42 10.42 3.71
N GLY A 200 13.59 10.86 4.18
CA GLY A 200 14.33 10.21 5.27
C GLY A 200 15.04 8.91 4.89
N SER A 201 15.15 8.64 3.59
CA SER A 201 15.91 7.54 2.99
C SER A 201 16.78 8.07 1.84
N THR A 202 17.85 7.35 1.55
CA THR A 202 18.76 7.56 0.44
C THR A 202 18.49 6.56 -0.69
N PRO A 203 18.96 6.80 -1.93
CA PRO A 203 18.93 5.79 -2.98
C PRO A 203 19.55 4.45 -2.53
N GLU A 204 20.63 4.51 -1.75
CA GLU A 204 21.30 3.33 -1.19
C GLU A 204 20.43 2.59 -0.16
N ASP A 205 19.67 3.31 0.67
CA ASP A 205 18.69 2.69 1.57
C ASP A 205 17.60 1.95 0.78
N HIS A 206 17.13 2.52 -0.33
CA HIS A 206 16.16 1.86 -1.22
C HIS A 206 16.73 0.59 -1.84
N VAL A 207 17.92 0.67 -2.45
CA VAL A 207 18.58 -0.50 -3.04
C VAL A 207 18.82 -1.59 -2.00
N LYS A 208 19.39 -1.23 -0.85
CA LYS A 208 19.68 -2.18 0.23
C LYS A 208 18.40 -2.80 0.80
N GLY A 209 17.38 -1.99 1.07
CA GLY A 209 16.11 -2.43 1.63
C GLY A 209 15.37 -3.37 0.68
N GLY A 210 15.23 -2.98 -0.60
CA GLY A 210 14.56 -3.75 -1.63
C GLY A 210 15.24 -5.10 -1.87
N LYS A 211 16.57 -5.12 -2.07
CA LYS A 211 17.33 -6.37 -2.25
C LYS A 211 17.21 -7.30 -1.04
N LYS A 212 17.29 -6.75 0.17
CA LYS A 212 17.22 -7.55 1.40
C LYS A 212 15.82 -8.15 1.60
N ALA A 213 14.76 -7.41 1.26
CA ALA A 213 13.40 -7.93 1.29
C ALA A 213 13.23 -9.09 0.29
N MET A 214 13.66 -8.90 -0.96
CA MET A 214 13.55 -9.98 -1.96
C MET A 214 14.39 -11.21 -1.59
N ALA A 215 15.60 -11.02 -1.05
CA ALA A 215 16.44 -12.12 -0.59
C ALA A 215 15.81 -12.91 0.58
N ALA A 216 14.92 -12.28 1.37
CA ALA A 216 14.15 -12.93 2.42
C ALA A 216 12.89 -13.66 1.92
N GLY A 217 12.58 -13.56 0.63
CA GLY A 217 11.43 -14.22 0.00
C GLY A 217 10.24 -13.31 -0.31
N PHE A 218 10.23 -12.06 0.17
CA PHE A 218 9.10 -11.16 -0.04
C PHE A 218 8.92 -10.79 -1.52
N GLN A 219 7.67 -10.73 -1.96
CA GLN A 219 7.31 -9.92 -3.12
C GLN A 219 7.50 -8.44 -2.77
N VAL A 220 8.24 -7.71 -3.60
CA VAL A 220 8.50 -6.27 -3.41
C VAL A 220 7.75 -5.46 -4.44
N SER A 221 6.98 -4.47 -3.96
CA SER A 221 6.24 -3.52 -4.78
C SER A 221 6.70 -2.10 -4.47
N GLU A 222 7.46 -1.47 -5.38
CA GLU A 222 7.95 -0.09 -5.23
C GLU A 222 6.96 0.90 -5.85
N TYR A 223 6.63 1.97 -5.12
CA TYR A 223 5.85 3.10 -5.64
C TYR A 223 6.78 4.21 -6.12
N TRP A 224 6.58 4.69 -7.34
CA TRP A 224 7.27 5.85 -7.89
C TRP A 224 6.26 6.95 -8.23
N MET A 225 6.67 8.21 -8.06
CA MET A 225 5.83 9.39 -8.27
C MET A 225 6.32 10.22 -9.48
N PRO A 226 5.84 9.92 -10.70
CA PRO A 226 6.06 10.81 -11.83
C PRO A 226 5.55 12.22 -11.53
N GLY A 227 6.20 13.27 -12.02
CA GLY A 227 5.79 14.66 -11.75
C GLY A 227 6.45 15.30 -10.53
N LEU A 228 7.04 14.50 -9.63
CA LEU A 228 7.48 14.99 -8.32
C LEU A 228 8.58 16.06 -8.39
N GLY A 229 9.47 15.96 -9.38
CA GLY A 229 10.57 16.92 -9.56
C GLY A 229 10.19 18.22 -10.25
N GLY A 230 8.96 18.34 -10.77
CA GLY A 230 8.58 19.42 -11.68
C GLY A 230 9.44 19.40 -12.96
N LYS A 231 9.26 20.41 -13.82
CA LYS A 231 10.01 20.49 -15.09
C LYS A 231 11.52 20.54 -14.90
N ALA A 232 11.98 21.28 -13.89
CA ALA A 232 13.40 21.55 -13.65
C ALA A 232 14.23 20.29 -13.34
N ARG A 233 13.63 19.26 -12.72
CA ARG A 233 14.34 18.04 -12.30
C ARG A 233 13.83 16.79 -13.02
N SER A 234 12.99 16.93 -14.04
CA SER A 234 12.29 15.80 -14.65
C SER A 234 13.25 14.75 -15.23
N LYS A 235 14.29 15.20 -15.95
CA LYS A 235 15.32 14.32 -16.53
C LYS A 235 16.09 13.54 -15.46
N ASP A 236 16.57 14.22 -14.44
CA ASP A 236 17.34 13.58 -13.36
C ASP A 236 16.46 12.64 -12.54
N HIS A 237 15.21 13.03 -12.26
CA HIS A 237 14.22 12.18 -11.62
C HIS A 237 14.01 10.88 -12.39
N ALA A 238 13.78 10.96 -13.70
CA ALA A 238 13.57 9.79 -14.55
C ALA A 238 14.77 8.84 -14.52
N LEU A 239 15.97 9.36 -14.81
CA LEU A 239 17.18 8.54 -14.93
C LEU A 239 17.65 7.96 -13.58
N ASN A 240 17.63 8.76 -12.52
CA ASN A 240 18.05 8.30 -11.19
C ASN A 240 17.05 7.32 -10.58
N THR A 241 15.74 7.51 -10.82
CA THR A 241 14.72 6.52 -10.44
C THR A 241 14.92 5.21 -11.18
N ALA A 242 15.10 5.25 -12.50
CA ALA A 242 15.35 4.05 -13.30
C ALA A 242 16.60 3.29 -12.82
N LYS A 243 17.68 4.01 -12.50
CA LYS A 243 18.91 3.42 -11.92
C LYS A 243 18.63 2.66 -10.62
N VAL A 244 17.91 3.26 -9.68
CA VAL A 244 17.57 2.61 -8.40
C VAL A 244 16.68 1.39 -8.63
N LEU A 245 15.67 1.50 -9.51
CA LEU A 245 14.75 0.41 -9.82
C LEU A 245 15.46 -0.76 -10.53
N ASN A 246 16.38 -0.50 -11.46
CA ASN A 246 17.18 -1.56 -12.09
C ASN A 246 18.08 -2.26 -11.08
N LEU A 247 18.67 -1.51 -10.14
CA LEU A 247 19.48 -2.10 -9.07
C LEU A 247 18.63 -2.98 -8.14
N ILE A 248 17.39 -2.60 -7.85
CA ILE A 248 16.49 -3.41 -7.01
C ILE A 248 15.94 -4.60 -7.80
N ASN A 249 15.44 -4.39 -9.02
CA ASN A 249 14.61 -5.30 -9.81
C ASN A 249 13.40 -5.84 -9.02
N PRO A 250 12.48 -4.96 -8.55
CA PRO A 250 11.35 -5.38 -7.72
C PRO A 250 10.32 -6.19 -8.53
N HIS A 251 9.39 -6.86 -7.86
CA HIS A 251 8.35 -7.63 -8.56
C HIS A 251 7.33 -6.71 -9.23
N TYR A 252 7.01 -5.59 -8.58
CA TYR A 252 6.09 -4.58 -9.08
C TYR A 252 6.68 -3.17 -8.96
N ILE A 253 6.45 -2.34 -9.97
CA ILE A 253 6.73 -0.90 -9.97
C ILE A 253 5.40 -0.20 -10.25
N ARG A 254 4.95 0.63 -9.32
CA ARG A 254 3.61 1.20 -9.34
C ARG A 254 3.66 2.72 -9.46
N SER A 255 3.14 3.24 -10.55
CA SER A 255 3.05 4.68 -10.81
C SER A 255 2.00 5.33 -9.93
N ARG A 256 2.41 6.35 -9.18
CA ARG A 256 1.56 7.22 -8.34
C ARG A 256 1.83 8.68 -8.71
N PRO A 257 1.32 9.18 -9.84
CA PRO A 257 1.63 10.51 -10.34
C PRO A 257 1.41 11.56 -9.26
N PHE A 258 2.38 12.45 -9.12
CA PHE A 258 2.38 13.48 -8.11
C PHE A 258 1.35 14.56 -8.49
N THR A 259 0.53 14.91 -7.50
CA THR A 259 -0.38 16.05 -7.58
C THR A 259 -0.23 16.82 -6.28
N PRO A 260 0.14 18.11 -6.31
CA PRO A 260 0.12 18.95 -5.13
C PRO A 260 -1.26 18.90 -4.48
N ARG A 261 -1.32 18.61 -3.16
CA ARG A 261 -2.59 18.53 -2.42
C ARG A 261 -2.65 19.61 -1.33
N PRO A 262 -3.78 20.33 -1.21
CA PRO A 262 -4.02 21.21 -0.06
C PRO A 262 -3.79 20.49 1.27
N GLY A 263 -3.19 21.19 2.24
CA GLY A 263 -2.84 20.63 3.55
C GLY A 263 -1.54 19.82 3.59
N THR A 264 -0.77 19.79 2.50
CA THR A 264 0.60 19.25 2.50
C THR A 264 1.61 20.37 2.63
N ILE A 265 2.70 20.13 3.37
CA ILE A 265 3.83 21.08 3.49
C ILE A 265 4.36 21.45 2.09
N PHE A 266 4.36 20.48 1.17
CA PHE A 266 4.78 20.71 -0.21
C PHE A 266 3.88 21.70 -0.93
N TYR A 267 2.55 21.60 -0.79
CA TYR A 267 1.60 22.56 -1.37
C TYR A 267 1.65 23.93 -0.67
N GLU A 268 1.83 23.97 0.64
CA GLU A 268 1.86 25.22 1.42
C GLU A 268 3.13 26.03 1.20
N ASN A 269 4.27 25.34 1.13
CA ASN A 269 5.56 25.97 0.82
C ASN A 269 5.72 26.24 -0.68
N ALA A 270 4.82 25.69 -1.49
CA ALA A 270 4.78 26.03 -2.88
C ALA A 270 4.20 27.45 -3.01
N GLY A 271 5.04 28.48 -2.87
CA GLY A 271 4.66 29.85 -3.23
C GLY A 271 4.11 29.92 -4.66
N PRO A 272 3.41 31.00 -5.05
CA PRO A 272 2.63 31.09 -6.30
C PRO A 272 3.40 30.74 -7.59
N ASN A 273 4.75 30.75 -7.57
CA ASN A 273 5.65 30.48 -8.70
C ASN A 273 6.66 29.34 -8.44
N SER A 274 6.52 28.56 -7.37
CA SER A 274 7.61 27.71 -6.84
C SER A 274 7.63 26.26 -7.34
N LEU A 275 6.58 25.83 -8.02
CA LEU A 275 6.54 24.57 -8.75
C LEU A 275 6.00 24.92 -10.11
N ASP A 276 6.79 24.73 -11.15
CA ASP A 276 6.25 24.76 -12.51
C ASP A 276 5.60 23.38 -12.72
N PRO A 277 4.27 23.24 -12.52
CA PRO A 277 3.63 21.95 -12.61
C PRO A 277 3.82 21.42 -14.03
N MET A 278 4.17 20.14 -14.12
CA MET A 278 4.27 19.50 -15.42
C MET A 278 2.87 19.33 -16.02
N THR A 279 2.73 19.75 -17.27
CA THR A 279 1.59 19.42 -18.12
C THR A 279 1.48 17.90 -18.31
N PRO A 280 0.31 17.37 -18.73
CA PRO A 280 0.15 15.96 -19.03
C PRO A 280 1.22 15.43 -20.01
N LYS A 281 1.56 16.21 -21.05
CA LYS A 281 2.60 15.89 -22.04
C LYS A 281 3.99 15.77 -21.41
N GLU A 282 4.35 16.69 -20.52
CA GLU A 282 5.64 16.67 -19.83
C GLU A 282 5.75 15.50 -18.86
N GLN A 283 4.68 15.16 -18.12
CA GLN A 283 4.66 13.95 -17.30
C GLN A 283 4.81 12.68 -18.14
N LEU A 284 4.13 12.58 -19.29
CA LEU A 284 4.29 11.44 -20.20
C LEU A 284 5.72 11.32 -20.74
N ARG A 285 6.39 12.44 -21.04
CA ARG A 285 7.82 12.44 -21.44
C ARG A 285 8.73 11.94 -20.33
N GLU A 286 8.51 12.37 -19.09
CA GLU A 286 9.26 11.85 -17.94
C GLU A 286 9.06 10.35 -17.77
N ILE A 287 7.80 9.89 -17.91
CA ILE A 287 7.49 8.46 -17.81
C ILE A 287 8.15 7.69 -18.94
N HIS A 288 8.06 8.17 -20.17
CA HIS A 288 8.73 7.56 -21.32
C HIS A 288 10.23 7.38 -21.03
N GLN A 289 10.91 8.46 -20.61
CA GLN A 289 12.34 8.42 -20.31
C GLN A 289 12.68 7.47 -19.16
N THR A 290 11.85 7.42 -18.12
CA THR A 290 12.02 6.49 -17.00
C THR A 290 11.94 5.05 -17.51
N LEU A 291 10.87 4.70 -18.23
CA LEU A 291 10.62 3.34 -18.71
C LEU A 291 11.62 2.90 -19.77
N GLU A 292 12.07 3.82 -20.63
CA GLU A 292 13.12 3.57 -21.62
C GLU A 292 14.42 3.15 -20.96
N ALA A 293 14.79 3.77 -19.83
CA ALA A 293 15.97 3.44 -19.04
C ALA A 293 15.81 2.18 -18.16
N LEU A 294 14.63 1.58 -18.06
CA LEU A 294 14.42 0.35 -17.26
C LEU A 294 14.94 -0.90 -17.99
N GLU A 295 15.78 -1.67 -17.31
CA GLU A 295 16.35 -2.94 -17.76
C GLU A 295 16.15 -3.99 -16.66
N LEU A 296 14.91 -4.47 -16.55
CA LEU A 296 14.45 -5.30 -15.43
C LEU A 296 13.28 -6.20 -15.83
N SER A 297 12.89 -7.11 -14.93
CA SER A 297 11.86 -8.14 -15.14
C SER A 297 10.59 -7.90 -14.30
N SER A 298 10.30 -6.63 -13.99
CA SER A 298 9.19 -6.23 -13.12
C SER A 298 7.86 -6.14 -13.88
N ARG A 299 6.76 -6.11 -13.12
CA ARG A 299 5.46 -5.66 -13.63
C ARG A 299 5.29 -4.16 -13.39
N ILE A 300 5.03 -3.38 -14.45
CA ILE A 300 4.84 -1.92 -14.37
C ILE A 300 3.34 -1.60 -14.33
N CYS A 301 2.86 -1.02 -13.23
CA CYS A 301 1.44 -0.79 -12.98
C CYS A 301 1.08 0.70 -13.00
N PHE A 302 -0.02 1.02 -13.68
CA PHE A 302 -0.66 2.35 -13.72
C PHE A 302 -2.04 2.31 -13.04
N ASP A 303 -2.16 1.49 -12.01
CA ASP A 303 -3.39 1.07 -11.31
C ASP A 303 -4.02 2.12 -10.37
N HIS A 304 -3.49 3.33 -10.36
CA HIS A 304 -4.02 4.43 -9.57
C HIS A 304 -4.74 5.44 -10.46
N ALA A 305 -5.86 6.00 -10.01
CA ALA A 305 -6.67 6.95 -10.75
C ALA A 305 -5.91 8.22 -11.21
N GLY A 306 -4.81 8.55 -10.53
CA GLY A 306 -3.90 9.62 -10.97
C GLY A 306 -3.19 9.36 -12.30
N ASN A 307 -3.19 8.12 -12.81
CA ASN A 307 -2.74 7.79 -14.16
C ASN A 307 -3.92 8.01 -15.14
N TYR A 308 -4.26 9.28 -15.37
CA TYR A 308 -5.48 9.68 -16.08
C TYR A 308 -5.28 9.91 -17.59
N TRP A 309 -4.04 9.83 -18.10
CA TRP A 309 -3.75 10.18 -19.49
C TRP A 309 -4.58 9.37 -20.47
N SER A 310 -5.13 10.05 -21.47
CA SER A 310 -5.99 9.49 -22.50
C SER A 310 -5.35 9.57 -23.87
N GLY A 311 -5.83 8.73 -24.80
CA GLY A 311 -5.50 8.81 -26.21
C GLY A 311 -6.53 9.59 -27.03
N PRO A 312 -6.30 9.75 -28.35
CA PRO A 312 -7.24 10.40 -29.27
C PRO A 312 -8.64 9.78 -29.32
N ASP A 313 -8.78 8.51 -28.91
CA ASP A 313 -10.05 7.78 -28.84
C ASP A 313 -10.85 8.06 -27.56
N GLY A 314 -10.35 8.95 -26.69
CA GLY A 314 -10.97 9.29 -25.41
C GLY A 314 -10.84 8.20 -24.33
N ARG A 315 -10.09 7.12 -24.59
CA ARG A 315 -9.86 6.04 -23.62
C ARG A 315 -8.54 6.25 -22.88
N LEU A 316 -8.41 5.60 -21.72
CA LEU A 316 -7.16 5.61 -20.96
C LEU A 316 -6.01 4.99 -21.77
N LEU A 317 -4.88 5.69 -21.78
CA LEU A 317 -3.68 5.32 -22.52
C LEU A 317 -3.06 4.01 -21.99
N LEU A 318 -3.04 3.90 -20.67
CA LEU A 318 -2.41 2.82 -19.91
C LEU A 318 -3.47 2.08 -19.08
N SER A 319 -3.32 0.77 -19.00
CA SER A 319 -4.23 -0.09 -18.23
C SER A 319 -4.12 0.19 -16.74
N GLN A 320 -5.26 0.31 -16.07
CA GLN A 320 -5.36 0.39 -14.61
C GLN A 320 -5.38 -0.99 -13.92
N SER A 321 -5.00 -2.05 -14.63
CA SER A 321 -4.86 -3.39 -14.03
C SER A 321 -3.85 -3.39 -12.89
N TYR A 322 -4.18 -4.06 -11.78
CA TYR A 322 -3.26 -4.25 -10.65
C TYR A 322 -2.03 -5.11 -10.99
N GLU A 323 -2.12 -5.90 -12.06
CA GLU A 323 -1.01 -6.69 -12.59
C GLU A 323 -0.18 -5.91 -13.64
N GLY A 324 -0.64 -4.76 -14.13
CA GLY A 324 0.14 -3.94 -15.05
C GLY A 324 0.69 -4.68 -16.28
N TYR A 325 1.85 -4.22 -16.76
CA TYR A 325 2.55 -4.73 -17.95
C TYR A 325 3.81 -5.49 -17.53
N ALA A 326 4.03 -6.69 -18.06
CA ALA A 326 5.25 -7.47 -17.84
C ALA A 326 6.40 -6.91 -18.67
N PHE A 327 7.49 -6.53 -18.00
CA PHE A 327 8.74 -6.14 -18.65
C PHE A 327 9.72 -7.32 -18.63
N PRO A 328 10.54 -7.49 -19.69
CA PRO A 328 10.71 -6.60 -20.84
C PRO A 328 9.70 -6.79 -21.99
N GLU A 329 8.89 -7.84 -21.98
CA GLU A 329 8.10 -8.29 -23.13
C GLU A 329 7.12 -7.23 -23.65
N GLN A 330 6.51 -6.47 -22.75
CA GLN A 330 5.53 -5.43 -23.09
C GLN A 330 6.12 -4.02 -23.11
N LYS A 331 7.44 -3.85 -22.91
CA LYS A 331 8.09 -2.53 -22.83
C LYS A 331 7.87 -1.69 -24.09
N ALA A 332 8.15 -2.26 -25.27
CA ALA A 332 7.99 -1.56 -26.55
C ALA A 332 6.53 -1.12 -26.78
N GLN A 333 5.56 -1.97 -26.41
CA GLN A 333 4.14 -1.66 -26.49
C GLN A 333 3.76 -0.47 -25.59
N VAL A 334 4.26 -0.45 -24.36
CA VAL A 334 3.98 0.62 -23.39
C VAL A 334 4.60 1.95 -23.85
N LEU A 335 5.85 1.93 -24.33
CA LEU A 335 6.51 3.13 -24.85
C LEU A 335 5.77 3.71 -26.06
N ALA A 336 5.34 2.87 -27.02
CA ALA A 336 4.57 3.32 -28.18
C ALA A 336 3.22 3.95 -27.79
N ARG A 337 2.55 3.41 -26.77
CA ARG A 337 1.32 4.03 -26.20
C ARG A 337 1.62 5.40 -25.61
N ILE A 338 2.68 5.51 -24.80
CA ILE A 338 3.06 6.79 -24.20
C ILE A 338 3.38 7.83 -25.28
N GLU A 339 4.08 7.47 -26.34
CA GLU A 339 4.39 8.36 -27.47
C GLU A 339 3.12 8.86 -28.18
N THR A 340 2.12 7.99 -28.37
CA THR A 340 0.81 8.40 -28.87
C THR A 340 0.16 9.46 -27.97
N GLY A 341 0.25 9.29 -26.65
CA GLY A 341 -0.22 10.28 -25.68
C GLY A 341 0.54 11.60 -25.76
N ILE A 342 1.87 11.55 -25.90
CA ILE A 342 2.72 12.76 -26.05
C ILE A 342 2.28 13.56 -27.29
N GLN A 343 2.00 12.89 -28.40
CA GLN A 343 1.50 13.51 -29.63
C GLN A 343 0.08 14.06 -29.47
N TYR A 344 -0.78 13.36 -28.72
CA TYR A 344 -2.16 13.80 -28.47
C TYR A 344 -2.25 15.07 -27.61
N TYR A 345 -1.41 15.20 -26.58
CA TYR A 345 -1.36 16.40 -25.73
C TYR A 345 -0.49 17.53 -26.33
N SER A 346 -0.14 17.46 -27.63
CA SER A 346 0.77 18.40 -28.29
C SER A 346 0.14 19.67 -28.80
#